data_AF-A0A368EYQ7-F1
#
_entry.id   AF-A0A368EYQ7-F1
#
_cell.length_a   1.000
_cell.length_b   1.000
_cell.length_c   1.000
_cell.angle_alpha   90.00
_cell.angle_beta   90.00
_cell.angle_gamma   90.00
#
_symmetry.space_group_name_H-M   'P 1'
#
loop_
_entity.id
_entity.type
_entity.pdbx_description
1 polymer ?
#
loop_
_entity_poly.entity_id
_entity_poly.type
_entity_poly.pdbx_seq_one_letter_code
_entity_poly.pdbx_strand_id
1 'polypeptide(L)'
;MCIHIRKTDFEERNISTDMVSTVEAANTIALQKQCVYKGLSQFMVFGDDHAFMESMAQAIIKNGNWDRDVVFVSKFKEYLDLYISSKLCKAFLISAATSTFGWWLAFLAPGQDAIYYMPDTRIHGDKRPSEELFL
;
A
#
# COMPACT_ATOMS: atom_id res chain seq x y z
N MET A 1 2.54 8.72 -5.55
CA MET A 1 2.93 7.56 -4.75
C MET A 1 1.75 6.60 -4.72
N CYS A 2 2.00 5.30 -4.80
CA CYS A 2 0.96 4.29 -4.70
C CYS A 2 1.05 3.57 -3.36
N ILE A 3 -0.09 3.15 -2.84
CA ILE A 3 -0.22 2.49 -1.55
C ILE A 3 -1.07 1.25 -1.76
N HIS A 4 -0.58 0.10 -1.33
CA HIS A 4 -1.37 -1.13 -1.26
C HIS A 4 -1.77 -1.44 0.18
N ILE A 5 -3.06 -1.70 0.38
CA ILE A 5 -3.64 -2.16 1.64
C ILE A 5 -4.28 -3.53 1.47
N ARG A 6 -4.35 -4.29 2.56
CA ARG A 6 -5.09 -5.55 2.61
C ARG A 6 -5.79 -5.64 3.96
N LYS A 7 -7.11 -5.73 3.94
CA LYS A 7 -7.93 -5.69 5.15
C LYS A 7 -8.80 -6.92 5.34
N THR A 8 -9.59 -7.32 4.35
CA THR A 8 -10.75 -8.22 4.54
C THR A 8 -10.40 -9.55 5.23
N ASP A 9 -9.84 -10.51 4.50
CA ASP A 9 -9.38 -11.81 5.01
C ASP A 9 -8.19 -11.69 5.97
N PHE A 10 -7.53 -10.54 5.98
CA PHE A 10 -6.37 -10.27 6.84
C PHE A 10 -6.78 -9.84 8.25
N GLU A 11 -8.00 -9.33 8.44
CA GLU A 11 -8.54 -8.94 9.74
C GLU A 11 -8.67 -10.17 10.65
N GLU A 12 -9.25 -11.25 10.12
CA GLU A 12 -9.41 -12.54 10.84
C GLU A 12 -8.07 -13.17 11.22
N ARG A 13 -7.02 -12.88 10.44
CA ARG A 13 -5.66 -13.36 10.65
C ARG A 13 -4.80 -12.42 11.52
N ASN A 14 -5.37 -11.30 11.99
CA ASN A 14 -4.68 -10.25 12.75
C ASN A 14 -3.44 -9.70 12.04
N ILE A 15 -3.47 -9.67 10.70
CA ILE A 15 -2.37 -9.19 9.84
C ILE A 15 -2.81 -8.08 8.89
N SER A 16 -4.00 -7.52 9.12
CA SER A 16 -4.53 -6.42 8.32
C SER A 16 -3.67 -5.17 8.43
N THR A 17 -3.80 -4.33 7.40
CA THR A 17 -3.19 -3.00 7.34
C THR A 17 -3.59 -2.17 8.57
N ASP A 18 -2.59 -1.65 9.28
CA ASP A 18 -2.80 -0.66 10.34
C ASP A 18 -2.96 0.75 9.74
N MET A 19 -4.05 1.43 10.10
CA MET A 19 -4.39 2.75 9.55
C MET A 19 -3.35 3.81 9.92
N VAL A 20 -3.01 3.91 11.21
CA VAL A 20 -2.24 5.04 11.76
C VAL A 20 -0.83 5.03 11.21
N SER A 21 -0.14 3.89 11.33
CA SER A 21 1.24 3.73 10.88
C SER A 21 1.37 3.79 9.36
N THR A 22 0.39 3.28 8.60
CA THR A 22 0.39 3.38 7.13
C THR A 22 0.26 4.82 6.66
N VAL A 23 -0.65 5.60 7.28
CA VAL A 23 -0.83 7.03 6.96
C VAL A 23 0.41 7.85 7.30
N GLU A 24 1.03 7.57 8.45
CA GLU A 24 2.28 8.22 8.86
C GLU A 24 3.44 7.91 7.89
N ALA A 25 3.61 6.64 7.53
CA ALA A 25 4.61 6.20 6.58
C ALA A 25 4.39 6.81 5.20
N ALA A 26 3.15 6.80 4.70
CA ALA A 26 2.79 7.38 3.40
C ALA A 26 3.16 8.87 3.33
N ASN A 27 2.80 9.65 4.33
CA ASN A 27 3.11 11.08 4.38
C ASN A 27 4.61 11.32 4.53
N THR A 28 5.29 10.54 5.37
CA THR A 28 6.74 10.68 5.57
C THR A 28 7.51 10.40 4.29
N ILE A 29 7.18 9.32 3.57
CA ILE A 29 7.81 8.96 2.28
C ILE A 29 7.55 10.06 1.24
N ALA A 30 6.31 10.55 1.13
CA ALA A 30 5.95 11.57 0.16
C ALA A 30 6.62 12.93 0.43
N LEU A 31 6.82 13.28 1.70
CA LEU A 31 7.47 14.54 2.13
C LEU A 31 8.99 14.44 2.22
N GLN A 32 9.57 13.23 2.23
CA GLN A 32 11.00 13.04 2.39
C GLN A 32 11.77 13.62 1.20
N LYS A 33 12.73 14.50 1.50
CA LYS A 33 13.66 15.06 0.50
C LYS A 33 14.58 14.00 -0.14
N GLN A 34 14.75 12.85 0.53
CA GLN A 34 15.50 11.69 0.02
C GLN A 34 14.74 10.84 -0.98
N CYS A 35 13.42 11.01 -1.14
CA CYS A 35 12.72 10.31 -2.22
C CYS A 35 13.31 10.79 -3.55
N VAL A 36 13.86 9.86 -4.36
CA VAL A 36 14.51 10.16 -5.65
C VAL A 36 13.57 10.98 -6.54
N TYR A 37 12.27 10.76 -6.38
CA TYR A 37 11.22 11.51 -7.03
C TYR A 37 10.86 12.77 -6.23
N LYS A 38 11.44 13.90 -6.62
CA LYS A 38 10.93 15.22 -6.21
C LYS A 38 9.49 15.38 -6.72
N GLY A 39 8.55 15.66 -5.81
CA GLY A 39 7.17 16.02 -6.18
C GLY A 39 6.15 14.87 -6.18
N LEU A 40 6.23 13.94 -5.24
CA LEU A 40 5.11 13.03 -4.95
C LEU A 40 3.97 13.83 -4.30
N SER A 41 3.12 14.44 -5.11
CA SER A 41 1.97 15.25 -4.67
C SER A 41 0.62 14.55 -4.85
N GLN A 42 0.61 13.37 -5.47
CA GLN A 42 -0.60 12.59 -5.73
C GLN A 42 -0.44 11.17 -5.20
N PHE A 43 -1.54 10.61 -4.71
CA PHE A 43 -1.60 9.29 -4.09
C PHE A 43 -2.62 8.42 -4.83
N MET A 44 -2.31 7.12 -4.96
CA MET A 44 -3.24 6.11 -5.45
C MET A 44 -3.30 4.98 -4.44
N VAL A 45 -4.49 4.65 -3.95
CA VAL A 45 -4.70 3.58 -2.96
C VAL A 45 -5.32 2.37 -3.65
N PHE A 46 -4.67 1.23 -3.53
CA PHE A 46 -5.12 -0.09 -3.99
C PHE A 46 -5.44 -0.97 -2.77
N GLY A 47 -6.46 -1.83 -2.90
CA GLY A 47 -6.87 -2.69 -1.80
C GLY A 47 -8.22 -3.36 -2.03
N ASP A 48 -8.70 -4.01 -0.97
CA ASP A 48 -9.90 -4.87 -0.98
C ASP A 48 -11.08 -4.31 -0.18
N ASP A 49 -10.85 -3.33 0.71
CA ASP A 49 -11.89 -2.68 1.51
C ASP A 49 -12.03 -1.20 1.16
N HIS A 50 -13.06 -0.87 0.38
CA HIS A 50 -13.29 0.48 -0.12
C HIS A 50 -13.59 1.49 0.99
N ALA A 51 -14.32 1.11 2.04
CA ALA A 51 -14.66 2.03 3.13
C ALA A 51 -13.41 2.40 3.94
N PHE A 52 -12.54 1.42 4.17
CA PHE A 52 -11.25 1.63 4.80
C PHE A 52 -10.31 2.47 3.93
N MET A 53 -10.25 2.20 2.61
CA MET A 53 -9.44 2.97 1.68
C MET A 53 -9.86 4.45 1.61
N GLU A 54 -11.16 4.74 1.56
CA GLU A 54 -11.68 6.12 1.60
C GLU A 54 -11.34 6.80 2.93
N SER A 55 -11.46 6.08 4.05
CA SER A 55 -11.05 6.61 5.37
C SER A 55 -9.55 6.91 5.43
N MET A 56 -8.73 6.04 4.83
CA MET A 56 -7.28 6.23 4.72
C MET A 56 -6.95 7.44 3.85
N ALA A 57 -7.65 7.62 2.73
CA ALA A 57 -7.45 8.78 1.86
C ALA A 57 -7.69 10.09 2.62
N GLN A 58 -8.77 10.18 3.40
CA GLN A 58 -9.04 11.35 4.24
C GLN A 58 -7.96 11.57 5.32
N ALA A 59 -7.47 10.50 5.93
CA ALA A 59 -6.40 10.58 6.93
C ALA A 59 -5.06 11.03 6.32
N ILE A 60 -4.70 10.56 5.13
CA ILE A 60 -3.51 11.03 4.39
C ILE A 60 -3.60 12.54 4.16
N ILE A 61 -4.72 13.01 3.59
CA ILE A 61 -4.94 14.43 3.29
C ILE A 61 -4.81 15.29 4.55
N LYS A 62 -5.53 14.91 5.61
CA LYS A 62 -5.57 15.66 6.87
C LYS A 62 -4.20 15.70 7.56
N ASN A 63 -3.52 14.56 7.66
CA ASN A 63 -2.27 14.45 8.41
C ASN A 63 -1.07 15.06 7.65
N GLY A 64 -1.09 14.98 6.31
CA GLY A 64 -0.05 15.55 5.46
C GLY A 64 -0.29 17.01 5.06
N ASN A 65 -1.44 17.59 5.43
CA ASN A 65 -1.87 18.93 5.02
C ASN A 65 -1.85 19.11 3.48
N TRP A 66 -2.39 18.12 2.77
CA TRP A 66 -2.50 18.13 1.31
C TRP A 66 -3.76 18.84 0.83
N ASP A 67 -3.77 19.23 -0.44
CA ASP A 67 -4.97 19.72 -1.10
C ASP A 67 -6.05 18.63 -1.16
N ARG A 68 -7.31 19.06 -1.27
CA ARG A 68 -8.42 18.15 -1.55
C ARG A 68 -8.19 17.54 -2.94
N ASP A 69 -8.52 16.26 -3.10
CA ASP A 69 -8.42 15.51 -4.37
C ASP A 69 -7.02 15.02 -4.79
N VAL A 70 -6.02 15.07 -3.90
CA VAL A 70 -4.70 14.48 -4.21
C VAL A 70 -4.66 12.95 -4.08
N VAL A 71 -5.63 12.35 -3.39
CA VAL A 71 -5.68 10.90 -3.16
C VAL A 71 -6.80 10.27 -3.99
N PHE A 72 -6.43 9.31 -4.83
CA PHE A 72 -7.34 8.50 -5.61
C PHE A 72 -7.47 7.11 -5.00
N VAL A 73 -8.70 6.68 -4.75
CA VAL A 73 -9.02 5.32 -4.26
C VAL A 73 -9.39 4.47 -5.48
N SER A 74 -8.69 3.36 -5.70
CA SER A 74 -9.04 2.47 -6.80
C SER A 74 -10.42 1.87 -6.59
N LYS A 75 -11.20 1.84 -7.66
CA LYS A 75 -12.48 1.12 -7.79
C LYS A 75 -12.44 0.16 -8.98
N PHE A 76 -11.25 -0.08 -9.50
CA PHE A 76 -11.03 -0.86 -10.72
C PHE A 76 -10.94 -2.36 -10.42
N LYS A 77 -10.86 -3.15 -11.49
CA LYS A 77 -10.53 -4.57 -11.39
C LYS A 77 -9.02 -4.73 -11.23
N GLU A 78 -8.62 -5.83 -10.60
CA GLU A 78 -7.21 -6.13 -10.26
C GLU A 78 -6.26 -6.02 -11.45
N TYR A 79 -6.66 -6.48 -12.65
CA TYR A 79 -5.82 -6.39 -13.85
C TYR A 79 -5.58 -4.92 -14.27
N LEU A 80 -6.55 -4.05 -14.06
CA LEU A 80 -6.43 -2.63 -14.36
C LEU A 80 -5.62 -1.92 -13.29
N ASP A 81 -5.70 -2.35 -12.03
CA ASP A 81 -4.79 -1.89 -10.97
C ASP A 81 -3.33 -2.23 -11.27
N LEU A 82 -3.07 -3.46 -11.73
CA LEU A 82 -1.73 -3.88 -12.19
C LEU A 82 -1.25 -3.01 -13.35
N TYR A 83 -2.12 -2.74 -14.33
CA TYR A 83 -1.80 -1.87 -15.46
C TYR A 83 -1.51 -0.43 -14.99
N ILE A 84 -2.37 0.15 -14.17
CA ILE A 84 -2.20 1.51 -13.62
C ILE A 84 -0.89 1.59 -12.83
N SER A 85 -0.61 0.57 -12.01
CA SER A 85 0.63 0.50 -11.24
C SER A 85 1.85 0.58 -12.14
N SER A 86 1.84 -0.22 -13.22
CA SER A 86 2.92 -0.27 -14.20
C SER A 86 3.19 1.04 -14.95
N LYS A 87 2.24 1.97 -14.94
CA LYS A 87 2.33 3.24 -15.68
C LYS A 87 2.57 4.44 -14.78
N LEU A 88 1.96 4.47 -13.60
CA LEU A 88 1.84 5.71 -12.81
C LEU A 88 2.63 5.69 -11.50
N CYS A 89 2.96 4.52 -10.95
CA CYS A 89 3.53 4.42 -9.61
C CYS A 89 5.04 4.66 -9.60
N LYS A 90 5.45 5.92 -9.36
CA LYS A 90 6.86 6.28 -9.18
C LYS A 90 7.44 5.90 -7.81
N ALA A 91 6.59 5.70 -6.82
CA ALA A 91 6.98 5.20 -5.51
C ALA A 91 5.83 4.35 -4.99
N PHE A 92 6.15 3.30 -4.23
CA PHE A 92 5.17 2.32 -3.80
C PHE A 92 5.34 2.00 -2.31
N LEU A 93 4.24 1.97 -1.57
CA LEU A 93 4.18 1.53 -0.18
C LEU A 93 3.28 0.31 -0.04
N ILE A 94 3.84 -0.81 0.41
CA ILE A 94 3.11 -2.03 0.72
C ILE A 94 2.85 -2.08 2.23
N SER A 95 1.63 -1.77 2.66
CA SER A 95 1.28 -1.78 4.10
C SER A 95 1.05 -3.18 4.68
N ALA A 96 0.71 -4.14 3.83
CA ALA A 96 0.51 -5.54 4.18
C ALA A 96 1.51 -6.40 3.41
N ALA A 97 2.73 -6.53 3.92
CA ALA A 97 3.85 -7.19 3.23
C ALA A 97 3.63 -8.70 2.96
N THR A 98 2.62 -9.31 3.56
CA THR A 98 2.25 -10.70 3.26
C THR A 98 1.30 -10.85 2.07
N SER A 99 0.78 -9.74 1.53
CA SER A 99 -0.08 -9.75 0.35
C SER A 99 0.74 -9.91 -0.93
N THR A 100 0.60 -11.04 -1.62
CA THR A 100 1.24 -11.29 -2.92
C THR A 100 0.81 -10.27 -3.99
N PHE A 101 -0.46 -9.85 -3.96
CA PHE A 101 -0.96 -8.82 -4.87
C PHE A 101 -0.23 -7.49 -4.72
N GLY A 102 0.05 -7.06 -3.49
CA GLY A 102 0.85 -5.86 -3.22
C GLY A 102 2.26 -5.93 -3.83
N TRP A 103 2.89 -7.10 -3.77
CA TRP A 103 4.18 -7.33 -4.40
C TRP A 103 4.12 -7.31 -5.93
N TRP A 104 3.06 -7.86 -6.54
CA TRP A 104 2.88 -7.76 -7.99
C TRP A 104 2.67 -6.32 -8.47
N LEU A 105 1.89 -5.54 -7.74
CA LEU A 105 1.72 -4.10 -8.03
C LEU A 105 3.07 -3.38 -7.96
N ALA A 106 3.83 -3.59 -6.88
CA ALA A 106 5.12 -2.94 -6.66
C ALA A 106 6.17 -3.39 -7.69
N PHE A 107 6.21 -4.68 -8.04
CA PHE A 107 7.13 -5.22 -9.05
C PHE A 107 6.91 -4.60 -10.43
N LEU A 108 5.66 -4.36 -10.82
CA LEU A 108 5.34 -3.75 -12.12
C LEU A 108 5.60 -2.24 -12.15
N ALA A 109 5.66 -1.57 -11.01
CA ALA A 109 5.80 -0.13 -10.91
C ALA A 109 7.12 0.37 -11.56
N PRO A 110 7.13 1.50 -12.28
CA PRO A 110 8.37 2.00 -12.88
C PRO A 110 9.41 2.46 -11.85
N GLY A 111 8.99 2.87 -10.64
CA GLY A 111 9.88 3.39 -9.60
C GLY A 111 10.45 2.32 -8.67
N GLN A 112 11.26 1.42 -9.23
CA GLN A 112 11.85 0.28 -8.50
C GLN A 112 12.86 0.69 -7.41
N ASP A 113 13.40 1.89 -7.47
CA ASP A 113 14.29 2.49 -6.47
C ASP A 113 13.53 3.11 -5.27
N ALA A 114 12.20 3.12 -5.32
CA ALA A 114 11.33 3.72 -4.30
C ALA A 114 10.18 2.78 -3.89
N ILE A 115 10.52 1.51 -3.61
CA ILE A 115 9.60 0.51 -3.07
C ILE A 115 9.83 0.37 -1.56
N TYR A 116 8.78 0.61 -0.79
CA TYR A 116 8.75 0.55 0.67
C TYR A 116 7.72 -0.49 1.11
N TYR A 117 7.98 -1.17 2.22
CA TYR A 117 7.04 -2.10 2.81
C TYR A 117 7.07 -2.00 4.33
N MET A 118 5.92 -2.24 4.95
CA MET A 118 5.81 -2.32 6.40
C MET A 118 6.08 -3.76 6.82
N PRO A 119 7.14 -4.02 7.61
CA PRO A 119 7.44 -5.38 8.05
C PRO A 119 6.32 -5.89 8.95
N ASP A 120 5.89 -7.13 8.73
CA ASP A 120 4.95 -7.80 9.61
C ASP A 120 5.72 -8.78 10.50
N THR A 121 5.77 -8.48 11.81
CA THR A 121 6.39 -9.35 12.82
C THR A 121 5.35 -10.14 13.62
N ARG A 122 4.06 -10.03 13.28
CA ARG A 122 2.98 -10.73 13.97
C ARG A 122 3.00 -12.21 13.61
N ILE A 123 2.47 -13.05 14.49
CA ILE A 123 2.40 -14.50 14.24
C ILE A 123 1.33 -14.75 13.17
N HIS A 124 1.78 -15.15 11.98
CA HIS A 124 0.92 -15.59 10.89
C HIS A 124 0.35 -16.98 11.21
N GLY A 125 -0.98 -17.07 11.37
CA GLY A 125 -1.65 -18.35 11.66
C GLY A 125 -1.44 -19.41 10.57
N ASP A 126 -1.22 -18.97 9.34
CA ASP A 126 -1.08 -19.76 8.11
C ASP A 126 0.38 -19.99 7.65
N LYS A 127 1.36 -19.31 8.26
CA LYS A 127 2.79 -19.47 7.93
C LYS A 127 3.59 -20.15 9.02
N ARG A 128 2.94 -21.04 9.79
CA ARG A 128 3.69 -22.01 10.58
C ARG A 128 4.26 -23.05 9.62
N PRO A 129 5.57 -23.31 9.66
CA PRO A 129 6.14 -24.39 8.87
C PRO A 129 5.38 -25.70 9.12
N SER A 130 4.70 -26.17 8.09
CA SER A 130 4.12 -27.51 8.01
C SER A 130 4.73 -28.20 6.79
N GLU A 131 4.72 -29.53 6.78
CA GLU A 131 5.22 -30.30 5.63
C GLU A 131 4.56 -29.87 4.31
N GLU A 132 3.28 -29.49 4.34
CA GLU A 132 2.54 -28.98 3.17
C GLU A 132 3.00 -27.60 2.67
N LEU A 133 3.64 -26.78 3.50
CA LEU A 133 4.09 -25.44 3.12
C LEU A 133 5.49 -25.45 2.49
N PHE A 134 6.22 -26.55 2.61
CA PHE A 134 7.63 -26.70 2.22
C PHE A 134 7.90 -27.86 1.25
N LEU A 135 6.86 -28.57 0.79
CA LEU A 135 6.94 -29.66 -0.19
C LEU A 135 6.25 -29.31 -1.50
#